data_AF-K0RFJ9-F1
#
_entry.id   AF-K0RFJ9-F1
#
_cell.length_a   1.000
_cell.length_b   1.000
_cell.length_c   1.000
_cell.angle_alpha   90.00
_cell.angle_beta   90.00
_cell.angle_gamma   90.00
#
_symmetry.space_group_name_H-M   'P 1'
#
loop_
_entity.id
_entity.type
_entity.pdbx_description
1 polymer ?
#
loop_
_entity_poly.entity_id
_entity_poly.type
_entity_poly.pdbx_seq_one_letter_code
_entity_poly.pdbx_strand_id
1 'polypeptide(L)'
;MSSDELDIEWMASGDRSDPTLQMIDDELVPTLTYDGYQEDVKKLEAAFFEKGADDCWFVTILFRVQQKQKMHEGDRTHPQLLQLDRLKGILDYAGWEEDFSAAEEIHLESGYLLSCNDEDDSFTDACWKLKRRQALSDGDRSDQWLSRLDSLQLSYPGWEDGLQKAMEGYREGRPNCLLDHYIYTLEERQRVFEGDRSSPRLVALDDLKTRLSYPGHEGDVAAIEEEHFTNFWCSASLCEEFSCLLKQVKVKQSEFEGFVDHSLYHPVQRQIIEGHWSFQGWEEEVEKVRLSNYPDTLFPYELERFEICQMFHEGVHARHPALIDLSKLQLSYPGWERDMKECKNYLCRDWYALYQEYFDSLVAGMKSKQKTYDGHLINQQKKTGGKGLNIGECTICWEADRTHVFIPCGHVCACHSCSQRVMASKKKCPFCNQFATMAVELFFP
;
A
#
# COMPACT_ATOMS: atom_id res chain seq x y z
N MET A 1 -28.21 -8.63 5.58
CA MET A 1 -26.79 -8.62 5.97
C MET A 1 -26.03 -8.35 4.69
N SER A 2 -25.35 -7.21 4.62
CA SER A 2 -24.54 -6.91 3.42
C SER A 2 -23.38 -7.91 3.33
N SER A 3 -22.78 -8.05 2.14
CA SER A 3 -21.57 -8.85 1.95
C SER A 3 -20.46 -8.47 2.94
N ASP A 4 -20.41 -7.20 3.33
CA ASP A 4 -19.36 -6.64 4.16
C ASP A 4 -19.53 -7.01 5.65
N GLU A 5 -20.77 -7.25 6.11
CA GLU A 5 -21.03 -7.72 7.49
C GLU A 5 -20.65 -9.19 7.69
N LEU A 6 -20.72 -10.01 6.65
CA LEU A 6 -20.33 -11.43 6.68
C LEU A 6 -18.82 -11.61 6.65
N ASP A 7 -18.08 -10.70 6.01
CA ASP A 7 -16.62 -10.71 6.00
C ASP A 7 -16.05 -10.46 7.42
N ILE A 8 -16.70 -9.60 8.22
CA ILE A 8 -16.22 -9.20 9.56
C ILE A 8 -16.41 -10.29 10.63
N GLU A 9 -17.46 -11.12 10.52
CA GLU A 9 -17.83 -12.05 11.60
C GLU A 9 -16.81 -13.18 11.79
N TRP A 10 -16.27 -13.75 10.71
CA TRP A 10 -15.27 -14.81 10.80
C TRP A 10 -13.87 -14.27 11.12
N MET A 11 -13.55 -13.03 10.73
CA MET A 11 -12.30 -12.37 11.12
C MET A 11 -12.25 -12.08 12.64
N ALA A 12 -13.38 -11.71 13.23
CA ALA A 12 -13.48 -11.46 14.68
C ALA A 12 -13.55 -12.74 15.53
N SER A 13 -14.04 -13.86 14.98
CA SER A 13 -14.30 -15.10 15.73
C SER A 13 -13.43 -16.30 15.32
N GLY A 14 -12.51 -16.10 14.38
CA GLY A 14 -11.61 -17.10 13.83
C GLY A 14 -10.34 -17.34 14.64
N ASP A 15 -9.32 -17.93 14.01
CA ASP A 15 -8.01 -18.10 14.64
C ASP A 15 -7.26 -16.76 14.70
N ARG A 16 -7.05 -16.28 15.93
CA ARG A 16 -6.30 -15.06 16.28
C ARG A 16 -4.96 -15.37 16.95
N SER A 17 -4.40 -16.56 16.72
CA SER A 17 -3.08 -16.98 17.22
C SER A 17 -1.90 -16.29 16.54
N ASP A 18 -2.16 -15.40 15.57
CA ASP A 18 -1.10 -14.60 14.97
C ASP A 18 -0.48 -13.68 16.03
N PRO A 19 0.86 -13.61 16.17
CA PRO A 19 1.51 -12.75 17.16
C PRO A 19 1.07 -11.29 17.08
N THR A 20 0.78 -10.79 15.88
CA THR A 20 0.33 -9.40 15.67
C THR A 20 -1.08 -9.18 16.19
N LEU A 21 -1.99 -10.14 15.96
CA LEU A 21 -3.35 -10.07 16.50
C LEU A 21 -3.35 -10.22 18.03
N GLN A 22 -2.49 -11.08 18.58
CA GLN A 22 -2.31 -11.21 20.03
C GLN A 22 -1.79 -9.91 20.66
N MET A 23 -0.80 -9.26 20.04
CA MET A 23 -0.33 -7.94 20.48
C MET A 23 -1.47 -6.91 20.45
N ILE A 24 -2.32 -6.91 19.42
CA ILE A 24 -3.46 -5.99 19.35
C ILE A 24 -4.45 -6.28 20.50
N ASP A 25 -4.86 -7.53 20.69
CA ASP A 25 -5.91 -7.92 21.64
C ASP A 25 -5.47 -7.85 23.11
N ASP A 26 -4.30 -8.38 23.41
CA ASP A 26 -3.85 -8.62 24.78
C ASP A 26 -3.00 -7.47 25.33
N GLU A 27 -2.30 -6.73 24.47
CA GLU A 27 -1.38 -5.66 24.87
C GLU A 27 -1.90 -4.26 24.52
N LEU A 28 -2.35 -4.05 23.28
CA LEU A 28 -2.72 -2.71 22.79
C LEU A 28 -4.11 -2.30 23.28
N VAL A 29 -5.17 -3.02 22.87
CA VAL A 29 -6.58 -2.67 23.16
C VAL A 29 -6.86 -2.39 24.64
N PRO A 30 -6.34 -3.16 25.63
CA PRO A 30 -6.60 -2.91 27.04
C PRO A 30 -6.02 -1.58 27.56
N THR A 31 -5.03 -1.03 26.86
CA THR A 31 -4.37 0.23 27.25
C THR A 31 -5.04 1.47 26.64
N LEU A 32 -5.91 1.30 25.64
CA LEU A 32 -6.51 2.42 24.92
C LEU A 32 -7.70 3.01 25.69
N THR A 33 -7.65 4.32 25.92
CA THR A 33 -8.68 5.06 26.66
C THR A 33 -9.19 6.29 25.92
N TYR A 34 -8.59 6.66 24.78
CA TYR A 34 -8.96 7.85 24.02
C TYR A 34 -10.27 7.68 23.24
N ASP A 35 -11.06 8.73 23.07
CA ASP A 35 -12.33 8.66 22.35
C ASP A 35 -12.15 8.23 20.89
N GLY A 36 -12.93 7.22 20.47
CA GLY A 36 -12.89 6.70 19.10
C GLY A 36 -11.85 5.61 18.81
N TYR A 37 -11.12 5.13 19.83
CA TYR A 37 -10.10 4.07 19.66
C TYR A 37 -10.63 2.80 18.97
N GLN A 38 -11.91 2.46 19.19
CA GLN A 38 -12.53 1.27 18.59
C GLN A 38 -12.53 1.31 17.05
N GLU A 39 -12.65 2.50 16.46
CA GLU A 39 -12.62 2.65 15.00
C GLU A 39 -11.20 2.58 14.46
N ASP A 40 -10.23 3.13 15.18
CA ASP A 40 -8.82 3.04 14.79
C ASP A 40 -8.30 1.59 14.91
N VAL A 41 -8.74 0.83 15.93
CA VAL A 41 -8.43 -0.60 16.06
C VAL A 41 -9.02 -1.39 14.90
N LYS A 42 -10.28 -1.14 14.50
CA LYS A 42 -10.86 -1.79 13.32
C LYS A 42 -10.06 -1.51 12.04
N LYS A 43 -9.61 -0.27 11.85
CA LYS A 43 -8.75 0.09 10.71
C LYS A 43 -7.41 -0.63 10.77
N LEU A 44 -6.82 -0.76 11.95
CA LEU A 44 -5.57 -1.47 12.17
C LEU A 44 -5.72 -2.97 11.84
N GLU A 45 -6.78 -3.61 12.31
CA GLU A 45 -7.10 -5.00 11.99
C GLU A 45 -7.37 -5.17 10.49
N ALA A 46 -8.15 -4.27 9.88
CA ALA A 46 -8.41 -4.30 8.43
C ALA A 46 -7.10 -4.21 7.63
N ALA A 47 -6.20 -3.29 7.98
CA ALA A 47 -4.89 -3.15 7.35
C ALA A 47 -4.05 -4.44 7.47
N PHE A 48 -4.05 -5.08 8.65
CA PHE A 48 -3.38 -6.36 8.86
C PHE A 48 -3.95 -7.46 7.96
N PHE A 49 -5.27 -7.57 7.85
CA PHE A 49 -5.88 -8.60 7.00
C PHE A 49 -5.71 -8.31 5.51
N GLU A 50 -5.70 -7.06 5.10
CA GLU A 50 -5.49 -6.68 3.70
C GLU A 50 -4.07 -6.93 3.22
N LYS A 51 -3.06 -6.54 4.01
CA LYS A 51 -1.65 -6.48 3.55
C LYS A 51 -0.62 -7.06 4.53
N GLY A 52 -1.04 -7.55 5.69
CA GLY A 52 -0.14 -8.12 6.70
C GLY A 52 0.46 -7.09 7.67
N ALA A 53 1.28 -7.58 8.61
CA ALA A 53 1.87 -6.78 9.69
C ALA A 53 3.08 -5.95 9.25
N ASP A 54 3.79 -6.39 8.21
CA ASP A 54 4.98 -5.72 7.69
C ASP A 54 4.62 -4.57 6.73
N ASP A 55 3.33 -4.40 6.41
CA ASP A 55 2.86 -3.36 5.52
C ASP A 55 2.97 -1.96 6.14
N CYS A 56 3.43 -1.00 5.34
CA CYS A 56 3.66 0.37 5.79
C CYS A 56 2.39 1.05 6.32
N TRP A 57 1.22 0.71 5.77
CA TRP A 57 -0.07 1.23 6.22
C TRP A 57 -0.42 0.70 7.60
N PHE A 58 -0.20 -0.60 7.85
CA PHE A 58 -0.41 -1.20 9.17
C PHE A 58 0.47 -0.52 10.23
N VAL A 59 1.76 -0.37 9.96
CA VAL A 59 2.73 0.27 10.87
C VAL A 59 2.34 1.72 11.15
N THR A 60 1.89 2.45 10.13
CA THR A 60 1.44 3.85 10.27
C THR A 60 0.21 3.96 11.16
N ILE A 61 -0.79 3.08 10.97
CA ILE A 61 -1.98 3.08 11.84
C ILE A 61 -1.60 2.69 13.28
N LEU A 62 -0.72 1.71 13.47
CA LEU A 62 -0.26 1.30 14.80
C LEU A 62 0.41 2.45 15.54
N PHE A 63 1.32 3.17 14.86
CA PHE A 63 1.95 4.37 15.40
C PHE A 63 0.90 5.42 15.79
N ARG A 64 -0.06 5.70 14.90
CA ARG A 64 -1.13 6.67 15.14
C ARG A 64 -1.94 6.33 16.40
N VAL A 65 -2.33 5.07 16.57
CA VAL A 65 -3.07 4.60 17.75
C VAL A 65 -2.25 4.82 19.03
N GLN A 66 -0.97 4.44 19.01
CA GLN A 66 -0.08 4.59 20.17
C GLN A 66 0.16 6.07 20.52
N GLN A 67 0.37 6.94 19.53
CA GLN A 67 0.58 8.37 19.79
C GLN A 67 -0.70 9.06 20.26
N LYS A 68 -1.87 8.72 19.71
CA LYS A 68 -3.16 9.25 20.21
C LYS A 68 -3.36 8.89 21.68
N GLN A 69 -3.03 7.67 22.09
CA GLN A 69 -3.11 7.27 23.49
C GLN A 69 -2.14 8.09 24.37
N LYS A 70 -0.88 8.24 23.97
CA LYS A 70 0.10 9.07 24.71
C LYS A 70 -0.36 10.51 24.85
N MET A 71 -0.84 11.12 23.77
CA MET A 71 -1.37 12.49 23.79
C MET A 71 -2.59 12.61 24.70
N HIS A 72 -3.48 11.61 24.71
CA HIS A 72 -4.63 11.56 25.61
C HIS A 72 -4.22 11.45 27.09
N GLU A 73 -3.15 10.70 27.40
CA GLU A 73 -2.54 10.63 28.74
C GLU A 73 -1.76 11.90 29.12
N GLY A 74 -1.61 12.86 28.20
CA GLY A 74 -0.84 14.08 28.37
C GLY A 74 0.67 13.90 28.16
N ASP A 75 1.12 12.74 27.68
CA ASP A 75 2.50 12.50 27.30
C ASP A 75 2.81 13.12 25.93
N ARG A 76 3.53 14.24 25.96
CA ARG A 76 4.03 14.96 24.76
C ARG A 76 5.55 14.89 24.63
N THR A 77 6.16 13.80 25.11
CA THR A 77 7.63 13.62 25.09
C THR A 77 8.22 13.34 23.72
N HIS A 78 7.39 13.07 22.70
CA HIS A 78 7.84 12.81 21.34
C HIS A 78 8.64 14.02 20.78
N PRO A 79 9.81 13.82 20.13
CA PRO A 79 10.63 14.93 19.63
C PRO A 79 9.89 15.94 18.74
N GLN A 80 9.02 15.45 17.85
CA GLN A 80 8.18 16.28 16.98
C GLN A 80 7.15 17.10 17.78
N LEU A 81 6.49 16.52 18.78
CA LEU A 81 5.57 17.26 19.64
C LEU A 81 6.29 18.30 20.50
N LEU A 82 7.48 17.98 21.03
CA LEU A 82 8.33 18.94 21.74
C LEU A 82 8.75 20.10 20.85
N GLN A 83 8.99 19.85 19.56
CA GLN A 83 9.28 20.90 18.58
C GLN A 83 8.05 21.78 18.33
N LEU A 84 6.86 21.22 18.17
CA LEU A 84 5.62 21.98 18.05
C LEU A 84 5.36 22.82 19.30
N ASP A 85 5.50 22.26 20.50
CA ASP A 85 5.27 22.97 21.75
C ASP A 85 6.21 24.17 21.93
N ARG A 86 7.46 24.08 21.45
CA ARG A 86 8.38 25.23 21.40
C ARG A 86 7.88 26.31 20.44
N LEU A 87 7.32 25.92 19.30
CA LEU A 87 6.75 26.87 18.33
C LEU A 87 5.49 27.53 18.89
N LYS A 88 4.62 26.79 19.57
CA LYS A 88 3.38 27.32 20.15
C LYS A 88 3.58 28.58 20.99
N GLY A 89 4.71 28.68 21.71
CA GLY A 89 5.03 29.84 22.55
C GLY A 89 5.38 31.13 21.80
N ILE A 90 5.65 31.06 20.50
CA ILE A 90 6.07 32.19 19.65
C ILE A 90 5.05 32.56 18.56
N LEU A 91 3.97 31.79 18.40
CA LEU A 91 2.98 32.02 17.35
C LEU A 91 1.95 33.08 17.77
N ASP A 92 1.74 34.08 16.92
CA ASP A 92 0.74 35.15 17.12
C ASP A 92 -0.08 35.49 15.86
N TYR A 93 0.21 34.87 14.71
CA TYR A 93 -0.46 35.18 13.45
C TYR A 93 -1.90 34.65 13.38
N ALA A 94 -2.78 35.34 12.67
CA ALA A 94 -4.18 34.91 12.56
C ALA A 94 -4.32 33.53 11.89
N GLY A 95 -5.00 32.58 12.56
CA GLY A 95 -5.20 31.21 12.08
C GLY A 95 -4.10 30.22 12.51
N TRP A 96 -3.16 30.61 13.37
CA TRP A 96 -2.08 29.72 13.83
C TRP A 96 -2.59 28.46 14.54
N GLU A 97 -3.73 28.52 15.24
CA GLU A 97 -4.32 27.37 15.95
C GLU A 97 -4.74 26.25 14.98
N GLU A 98 -5.25 26.61 13.81
CA GLU A 98 -5.64 25.66 12.76
C GLU A 98 -4.41 25.01 12.13
N ASP A 99 -3.39 25.81 11.79
CA ASP A 99 -2.13 25.30 11.25
C ASP A 99 -1.39 24.43 12.27
N PHE A 100 -1.46 24.78 13.56
CA PHE A 100 -0.86 24.00 14.65
C PHE A 100 -1.56 22.65 14.80
N SER A 101 -2.90 22.64 14.79
CA SER A 101 -3.69 21.41 14.84
C SER A 101 -3.43 20.52 13.62
N ALA A 102 -3.28 21.12 12.43
CA ALA A 102 -2.89 20.40 11.22
C ALA A 102 -1.49 19.77 11.35
N ALA A 103 -0.52 20.47 11.96
CA ALA A 103 0.80 19.93 12.22
C ALA A 103 0.79 18.77 13.24
N GLU A 104 -0.11 18.81 14.24
CA GLU A 104 -0.34 17.69 15.15
C GLU A 104 -0.94 16.48 14.43
N GLU A 105 -1.88 16.68 13.50
CA GLU A 105 -2.42 15.57 12.70
C GLU A 105 -1.35 14.99 11.74
N ILE A 106 -0.54 15.84 11.11
CA ILE A 106 0.58 15.38 10.27
C ILE A 106 1.57 14.56 11.09
N HIS A 107 1.84 14.92 12.36
CA HIS A 107 2.66 14.07 13.24
C HIS A 107 2.07 12.66 13.38
N LEU A 108 0.75 12.56 13.59
CA LEU A 108 0.04 11.28 13.70
C LEU A 108 0.06 10.47 12.39
N GLU A 109 0.15 11.13 11.25
CA GLU A 109 0.25 10.50 9.92
C GLU A 109 1.71 10.20 9.50
N SER A 110 2.69 10.92 10.07
CA SER A 110 4.12 10.82 9.72
C SER A 110 4.82 9.59 10.28
N GLY A 111 4.10 8.75 11.03
CA GLY A 111 4.60 7.65 11.86
C GLY A 111 5.51 6.60 11.21
N TYR A 112 5.67 6.60 9.89
CA TYR A 112 6.60 5.72 9.19
C TYR A 112 7.08 6.22 7.80
N LEU A 113 6.87 7.49 7.42
CA LEU A 113 7.34 7.99 6.11
C LEU A 113 8.84 8.36 6.07
N LEU A 114 9.59 8.06 7.12
CA LEU A 114 11.02 8.35 7.23
C LEU A 114 11.96 7.32 6.56
N SER A 115 11.46 6.25 5.91
CA SER A 115 12.33 5.22 5.32
C SER A 115 12.21 4.99 3.82
N CYS A 116 11.24 5.60 3.13
CA CYS A 116 11.00 5.28 1.72
C CYS A 116 11.48 6.36 0.75
N ASN A 117 11.58 7.63 1.16
CA ASN A 117 12.22 8.70 0.41
C ASN A 117 12.71 9.76 1.40
N ASP A 118 14.02 9.98 1.52
CA ASP A 118 14.66 10.99 2.39
C ASP A 118 14.26 12.46 2.07
N GLU A 119 13.27 12.68 1.21
CA GLU A 119 12.94 13.97 0.59
C GLU A 119 11.59 14.57 1.02
N ASP A 120 10.71 13.82 1.70
CA ASP A 120 9.36 14.28 2.06
C ASP A 120 9.09 14.23 3.58
N ASP A 121 9.78 15.11 4.33
CA ASP A 121 9.50 15.33 5.74
C ASP A 121 8.32 16.30 5.90
N SER A 122 7.12 15.79 5.65
CA SER A 122 5.84 16.53 5.73
C SER A 122 5.64 17.23 7.08
N PHE A 123 6.19 16.66 8.16
CA PHE A 123 6.17 17.28 9.49
C PHE A 123 7.11 18.50 9.55
N THR A 124 8.31 18.39 8.99
CA THR A 124 9.23 19.53 8.87
C THR A 124 8.62 20.64 8.03
N ASP A 125 7.93 20.33 6.94
CA ASP A 125 7.20 21.31 6.13
C ASP A 125 6.11 22.03 6.93
N ALA A 126 5.33 21.31 7.74
CA ALA A 126 4.36 21.91 8.65
C ALA A 126 5.03 22.86 9.67
N CYS A 127 6.20 22.48 10.21
CA CYS A 127 6.98 23.35 11.07
C CYS A 127 7.50 24.61 10.34
N TRP A 128 7.95 24.47 9.09
CA TRP A 128 8.36 25.60 8.27
C TRP A 128 7.18 26.53 7.97
N LYS A 129 6.01 25.99 7.67
CA LYS A 129 4.77 26.76 7.47
C LYS A 129 4.47 27.64 8.67
N LEU A 130 4.47 27.08 9.89
CA LEU A 130 4.28 27.82 11.13
C LEU A 130 5.31 28.96 11.28
N LYS A 131 6.60 28.64 11.14
CA LYS A 131 7.70 29.63 11.29
C LYS A 131 7.64 30.75 10.27
N ARG A 132 7.38 30.42 9.00
CA ARG A 132 7.38 31.38 7.89
C ARG A 132 6.14 32.27 7.92
N ARG A 133 4.97 31.72 8.26
CA ARG A 133 3.75 32.53 8.48
C ARG A 133 3.93 33.48 9.66
N GLN A 134 4.57 33.04 10.74
CA GLN A 134 4.94 33.91 11.86
C GLN A 134 5.88 35.04 11.40
N ALA A 135 7.00 34.71 10.74
CA ALA A 135 7.95 35.71 10.24
C ALA A 135 7.27 36.74 9.29
N LEU A 136 6.40 36.28 8.39
CA LEU A 136 5.64 37.17 7.50
C LEU A 136 4.66 38.07 8.26
N SER A 137 4.04 37.57 9.34
CA SER A 137 3.17 38.35 10.24
C SER A 137 3.97 39.45 10.96
N ASP A 138 5.18 39.11 11.42
CA ASP A 138 6.11 40.03 12.06
C ASP A 138 6.72 41.05 11.08
N GLY A 139 6.48 40.89 9.78
CA GLY A 139 7.08 41.69 8.71
C GLY A 139 8.57 41.40 8.51
N ASP A 140 9.08 40.29 9.06
CA ASP A 140 10.46 39.86 8.89
C ASP A 140 10.69 39.31 7.47
N ARG A 141 11.54 39.99 6.72
CA ARG A 141 11.97 39.60 5.36
C ARG A 141 13.46 39.23 5.31
N SER A 142 14.07 38.93 6.47
CA SER A 142 15.50 38.61 6.57
C SER A 142 15.87 37.22 6.05
N ASP A 143 14.87 36.35 5.80
CA ASP A 143 15.09 35.04 5.21
C ASP A 143 15.82 35.14 3.86
N GLN A 144 16.86 34.32 3.69
CA GLN A 144 17.73 34.35 2.51
C GLN A 144 16.92 34.13 1.22
N TRP A 145 15.91 33.28 1.26
CA TRP A 145 15.09 32.97 0.10
C TRP A 145 14.17 34.14 -0.27
N LEU A 146 13.53 34.78 0.72
CA LEU A 146 12.74 36.00 0.49
C LEU A 146 13.59 37.15 -0.05
N SER A 147 14.79 37.34 0.50
CA SER A 147 15.73 38.35 -0.01
C SER A 147 16.14 38.07 -1.45
N ARG A 148 16.32 36.81 -1.83
CA ARG A 148 16.62 36.43 -3.22
C ARG A 148 15.43 36.72 -4.12
N LEU A 149 14.22 36.33 -3.71
CA LEU A 149 12.99 36.58 -4.46
C LEU A 149 12.75 38.08 -4.70
N ASP A 150 12.95 38.92 -3.67
CA ASP A 150 12.79 40.38 -3.75
C ASP A 150 13.83 41.06 -4.65
N SER A 151 14.98 40.42 -4.85
CA SER A 151 16.05 40.95 -5.69
C SER A 151 15.85 40.70 -7.20
N LEU A 152 14.87 39.87 -7.56
CA LEU A 152 14.60 39.51 -8.96
C LEU A 152 14.06 40.71 -9.74
N GLN A 153 14.66 40.97 -10.90
CA GLN A 153 14.21 41.99 -11.84
C GLN A 153 13.50 41.32 -13.01
N LEU A 154 12.20 41.09 -12.85
CA LEU A 154 11.38 40.38 -13.84
C LEU A 154 10.64 41.39 -14.74
N SER A 155 10.60 41.11 -16.04
CA SER A 155 9.94 41.95 -17.05
C SER A 155 9.14 41.17 -18.10
N TYR A 156 9.17 39.82 -18.07
CA TYR A 156 8.40 39.00 -18.99
C TYR A 156 6.89 39.00 -18.64
N PRO A 157 5.96 39.00 -19.61
CA PRO A 157 4.52 39.04 -19.32
C PRO A 157 4.04 37.88 -18.44
N GLY A 158 3.26 38.18 -17.39
CA GLY A 158 2.69 37.18 -16.50
C GLY A 158 3.64 36.68 -15.41
N TRP A 159 4.78 37.36 -15.20
CA TRP A 159 5.72 37.07 -14.12
C TRP A 159 5.08 37.18 -12.73
N GLU A 160 4.04 38.01 -12.58
CA GLU A 160 3.33 38.22 -11.32
C GLU A 160 2.69 36.93 -10.78
N ASP A 161 2.16 36.07 -11.66
CA ASP A 161 1.58 34.78 -11.29
C ASP A 161 2.65 33.81 -10.76
N GLY A 162 3.80 33.76 -11.42
CA GLY A 162 4.95 32.98 -10.96
C GLY A 162 5.48 33.46 -9.61
N LEU A 163 5.57 34.79 -9.42
CA LEU A 163 5.98 35.39 -8.15
C LEU A 163 4.98 35.03 -7.04
N GLN A 164 3.68 35.15 -7.32
CA GLN A 164 2.63 34.79 -6.36
C GLN A 164 2.70 33.32 -5.97
N LYS A 165 2.88 32.41 -6.94
CA LYS A 165 3.08 30.97 -6.67
C LYS A 165 4.30 30.71 -5.79
N ALA A 166 5.41 31.39 -6.05
CA ALA A 166 6.63 31.28 -5.25
C ALA A 166 6.38 31.76 -3.80
N MET A 167 5.71 32.92 -3.63
CA MET A 167 5.34 33.44 -2.32
C MET A 167 4.39 32.51 -1.56
N GLU A 168 3.40 31.93 -2.23
CA GLU A 168 2.47 30.97 -1.61
C GLU A 168 3.21 29.69 -1.22
N GLY A 169 4.11 29.18 -2.07
CA GLY A 169 4.97 28.04 -1.73
C GLY A 169 5.80 28.29 -0.47
N TYR A 170 6.39 29.48 -0.33
CA TYR A 170 7.12 29.87 0.87
C TYR A 170 6.20 29.89 2.09
N ARG A 171 5.02 30.51 1.97
CA ARG A 171 4.02 30.61 3.03
C ARG A 171 3.49 29.25 3.48
N GLU A 172 3.34 28.30 2.57
CA GLU A 172 2.89 26.94 2.86
C GLU A 172 3.99 26.04 3.43
N GLY A 173 5.19 26.56 3.67
CA GLY A 173 6.25 25.79 4.31
C GLY A 173 6.96 24.80 3.39
N ARG A 174 6.87 24.95 2.06
CA ARG A 174 7.50 24.04 1.10
C ARG A 174 9.01 23.91 1.33
N PRO A 175 9.63 22.75 1.01
CA PRO A 175 11.06 22.53 1.15
C PRO A 175 11.87 23.55 0.34
N ASN A 176 13.07 23.87 0.83
CA ASN A 176 13.95 24.85 0.17
C ASN A 176 14.28 24.46 -1.28
N CYS A 177 14.38 23.17 -1.61
CA CYS A 177 14.61 22.72 -2.98
C CYS A 177 13.47 23.11 -3.94
N LEU A 178 12.21 22.97 -3.52
CA LEU A 178 11.05 23.41 -4.31
C LEU A 178 10.97 24.94 -4.40
N LEU A 179 11.38 25.62 -3.34
CA LEU A 179 11.45 27.08 -3.35
C LEU A 179 12.54 27.59 -4.31
N ASP A 180 13.71 26.98 -4.30
CA ASP A 180 14.80 27.27 -5.24
C ASP A 180 14.37 26.99 -6.68
N HIS A 181 13.55 25.96 -6.91
CA HIS A 181 12.95 25.69 -8.20
C HIS A 181 12.08 26.85 -8.69
N TYR A 182 11.18 27.38 -7.86
CA TYR A 182 10.35 28.52 -8.26
C TYR A 182 11.20 29.72 -8.69
N ILE A 183 12.27 30.03 -7.94
CA ILE A 183 13.17 31.12 -8.34
C ILE A 183 13.89 30.80 -9.66
N TYR A 184 14.39 29.57 -9.81
CA TYR A 184 15.04 29.15 -11.05
C TYR A 184 14.10 29.29 -12.25
N THR A 185 12.84 28.87 -12.14
CA THR A 185 11.83 29.03 -13.20
C THR A 185 11.62 30.49 -13.56
N LEU A 186 11.55 31.40 -12.58
CA LEU A 186 11.40 32.84 -12.82
C LEU A 186 12.65 33.41 -13.55
N GLU A 187 13.85 33.06 -13.06
CA GLU A 187 15.12 33.48 -13.66
C GLU A 187 15.27 32.96 -15.09
N GLU A 188 14.95 31.69 -15.34
CA GLU A 188 15.08 31.06 -16.66
C GLU A 188 14.06 31.63 -17.66
N ARG A 189 12.81 31.87 -17.24
CA ARG A 189 11.81 32.57 -18.08
C ARG A 189 12.25 33.99 -18.42
N GLN A 190 12.85 34.71 -17.46
CA GLN A 190 13.40 36.04 -17.71
C GLN A 190 14.54 36.00 -18.72
N ARG A 191 15.50 35.07 -18.57
CA ARG A 191 16.61 34.88 -19.51
C ARG A 191 16.14 34.59 -20.94
N VAL A 192 15.18 33.68 -21.09
CA VAL A 192 14.61 33.35 -22.40
C VAL A 192 13.86 34.53 -23.01
N PHE A 193 13.15 35.31 -22.19
CA PHE A 193 12.47 36.53 -22.62
C PHE A 193 13.44 37.62 -23.09
N GLU A 194 14.60 37.74 -22.45
CA GLU A 194 15.71 38.62 -22.88
C GLU A 194 16.42 38.12 -24.15
N GLY A 195 16.04 36.94 -24.65
CA GLY A 195 16.57 36.34 -25.87
C GLY A 195 17.74 35.38 -25.65
N ASP A 196 18.13 35.12 -24.40
CA ASP A 196 19.15 34.12 -24.09
C ASP A 196 18.55 32.71 -24.07
N ARG A 197 18.65 32.01 -25.20
CA ARG A 197 18.25 30.60 -25.36
C ARG A 197 19.43 29.64 -25.36
N SER A 198 20.53 29.99 -24.70
CA SER A 198 21.77 29.20 -24.69
C SER A 198 21.71 27.88 -23.90
N SER A 199 20.61 27.62 -23.20
CA SER A 199 20.39 26.33 -22.53
C SER A 199 20.52 25.17 -23.54
N PRO A 200 21.37 24.15 -23.28
CA PRO A 200 21.55 23.02 -24.20
C PRO A 200 20.23 22.34 -24.63
N ARG A 201 19.23 22.38 -23.74
CA ARG A 201 17.89 21.83 -23.98
C ARG A 201 17.09 22.65 -24.99
N LEU A 202 17.07 23.96 -24.82
CA LEU A 202 16.40 24.87 -25.76
C LEU A 202 17.11 24.89 -27.12
N VAL A 203 18.45 24.83 -27.13
CA VAL A 203 19.23 24.69 -28.38
C VAL A 203 18.85 23.40 -29.12
N ALA A 204 18.79 22.27 -28.42
CA ALA A 204 18.39 21.00 -29.03
C ALA A 204 16.95 21.01 -29.55
N LEU A 205 16.03 21.68 -28.84
CA LEU A 205 14.65 21.85 -29.25
C LEU A 205 14.52 22.77 -30.47
N ASP A 206 15.25 23.88 -30.49
CA ASP A 206 15.28 24.83 -31.61
C ASP A 206 15.85 24.17 -32.88
N ASP A 207 16.94 23.41 -32.75
CA ASP A 207 17.52 22.60 -33.83
C ASP A 207 16.53 21.55 -34.35
N LEU A 208 15.71 20.96 -33.48
CA LEU A 208 14.67 20.02 -33.88
C LEU A 208 13.53 20.73 -34.60
N LYS A 209 13.05 21.87 -34.07
CA LYS A 209 11.96 22.68 -34.62
C LYS A 209 12.17 23.03 -36.10
N THR A 210 13.41 23.31 -36.51
CA THR A 210 13.74 23.60 -37.92
C THR A 210 13.46 22.44 -38.89
N ARG A 211 13.35 21.21 -38.39
CA ARG A 211 13.17 19.98 -39.17
C ARG A 211 11.75 19.41 -39.08
N LEU A 212 10.86 20.01 -38.29
CA LEU A 212 9.50 19.52 -38.13
C LEU A 212 8.59 20.05 -39.24
N SER A 213 7.74 19.19 -39.77
CA SER A 213 6.76 19.52 -40.81
C SER A 213 5.37 18.94 -40.56
N TYR A 214 5.18 18.14 -39.51
CA TYR A 214 3.88 17.55 -39.19
C TYR A 214 2.88 18.61 -38.65
N PRO A 215 1.57 18.49 -38.96
CA PRO A 215 0.56 19.40 -38.43
C PRO A 215 0.51 19.38 -36.90
N GLY A 216 0.55 20.55 -36.26
CA GLY A 216 0.48 20.66 -34.80
C GLY A 216 1.83 20.60 -34.07
N HIS A 217 2.95 20.48 -34.79
CA HIS A 217 4.30 20.48 -34.18
C HIS A 217 4.60 21.72 -33.34
N GLU A 218 4.01 22.88 -33.67
CA GLU A 218 4.16 24.10 -32.87
C GLU A 218 3.61 23.93 -31.45
N GLY A 219 2.51 23.19 -31.29
CA GLY A 219 1.92 22.89 -29.98
C GLY A 219 2.78 21.92 -29.17
N ASP A 220 3.34 20.89 -29.83
CA ASP A 220 4.27 19.97 -29.17
C ASP A 220 5.54 20.69 -28.73
N VAL A 221 6.12 21.54 -29.58
CA VAL A 221 7.29 22.36 -29.22
C VAL A 221 6.98 23.27 -28.03
N ALA A 222 5.83 23.95 -28.04
CA ALA A 222 5.41 24.81 -26.94
C ALA A 222 5.22 24.03 -25.62
N ALA A 223 4.69 22.80 -25.68
CA ALA A 223 4.58 21.93 -24.52
C ALA A 223 5.96 21.56 -23.96
N ILE A 224 6.93 21.20 -24.83
CA ILE A 224 8.30 20.88 -24.40
C ILE A 224 9.01 22.11 -23.82
N GLU A 225 8.77 23.30 -24.38
CA GLU A 225 9.26 24.56 -23.81
C GLU A 225 8.68 24.80 -22.41
N GLU A 226 7.39 24.57 -22.21
CA GLU A 226 6.77 24.72 -20.89
C GLU A 226 7.34 23.73 -19.88
N GLU A 227 7.52 22.46 -20.26
CA GLU A 227 8.16 21.42 -19.42
C GLU A 227 9.59 21.80 -19.01
N HIS A 228 10.35 22.46 -19.89
CA HIS A 228 11.68 22.98 -19.57
C HIS A 228 11.65 23.96 -18.38
N PHE A 229 10.59 24.77 -18.28
CA PHE A 229 10.42 25.75 -17.20
C PHE A 229 9.82 25.16 -15.92
N THR A 230 8.90 24.19 -16.04
CA THR A 230 8.08 23.73 -14.90
C THR A 230 8.69 22.58 -14.12
N ASN A 231 9.53 21.74 -14.72
CA ASN A 231 10.17 20.64 -13.99
C ASN A 231 11.53 21.05 -13.42
N PHE A 232 11.88 20.54 -12.24
CA PHE A 232 13.13 20.82 -11.53
C PHE A 232 14.14 19.73 -11.85
N TRP A 233 15.23 20.06 -12.56
CA TRP A 233 16.11 19.06 -13.18
C TRP A 233 17.41 18.89 -12.37
N CYS A 234 17.29 18.43 -11.11
CA CYS A 234 18.46 18.17 -10.26
C CYS A 234 18.91 16.69 -10.21
N SER A 235 18.28 15.78 -10.94
CA SER A 235 18.70 14.38 -11.03
C SER A 235 19.09 13.97 -12.45
N ALA A 236 20.01 13.00 -12.57
CA ALA A 236 20.47 12.45 -13.84
C ALA A 236 19.32 11.75 -14.63
N SER A 237 18.29 11.25 -13.93
CA SER A 237 17.12 10.61 -14.53
C SER A 237 16.23 11.58 -15.30
N LEU A 238 16.21 12.86 -14.95
CA LEU A 238 15.35 13.84 -15.61
C LEU A 238 15.96 14.31 -16.94
N CYS A 239 17.29 14.30 -17.14
CA CYS A 239 17.84 14.48 -18.49
C CYS A 239 17.30 13.44 -19.50
N GLU A 240 16.88 12.26 -19.02
CA GLU A 240 16.23 11.24 -19.82
C GLU A 240 14.81 11.67 -20.23
N GLU A 241 14.03 12.29 -19.35
CA GLU A 241 12.66 12.75 -19.66
C GLU A 241 12.62 13.83 -20.76
N PHE A 242 13.50 14.84 -20.70
CA PHE A 242 13.59 15.83 -21.77
C PHE A 242 14.01 15.18 -23.10
N SER A 243 14.90 14.19 -23.02
CA SER A 243 15.33 13.41 -24.19
C SER A 243 14.19 12.55 -24.75
N CYS A 244 13.32 12.00 -23.89
CA CYS A 244 12.11 11.26 -24.27
C CYS A 244 11.12 12.16 -25.02
N LEU A 245 10.88 13.38 -24.53
CA LEU A 245 10.02 14.36 -25.21
C LEU A 245 10.55 14.70 -26.63
N LEU A 246 11.85 14.92 -26.77
CA LEU A 246 12.46 15.14 -28.08
C LEU A 246 12.36 13.90 -28.98
N LYS A 247 12.46 12.69 -28.41
CA LYS A 247 12.29 11.42 -29.14
C LYS A 247 10.85 11.26 -29.66
N GLN A 248 9.83 11.59 -28.87
CA GLN A 248 8.43 11.52 -29.32
C GLN A 248 8.17 12.41 -30.53
N VAL A 249 8.65 13.65 -30.50
CA VAL A 249 8.51 14.59 -31.61
C VAL A 249 9.20 14.07 -32.87
N LYS A 250 10.36 13.42 -32.74
CA LYS A 250 11.05 12.76 -33.87
C LYS A 250 10.25 11.58 -34.41
N VAL A 251 9.63 10.78 -33.56
CA VAL A 251 8.75 9.67 -33.97
C VAL A 251 7.55 10.21 -34.76
N LYS A 252 6.82 11.20 -34.23
CA LYS A 252 5.69 11.85 -34.93
C LYS A 252 6.11 12.42 -36.29
N GLN A 253 7.29 13.03 -36.37
CA GLN A 253 7.84 13.52 -37.62
C GLN A 253 8.08 12.38 -38.62
N SER A 254 8.71 11.27 -38.19
CA SER A 254 8.96 10.13 -39.07
C SER A 254 7.66 9.50 -39.59
N GLU A 255 6.65 9.35 -38.72
CA GLU A 255 5.32 8.84 -39.09
C GLU A 255 4.65 9.73 -40.13
N PHE A 256 4.75 11.04 -39.96
CA PHE A 256 4.24 12.01 -40.94
C PHE A 256 4.97 11.92 -42.29
N GLU A 257 6.28 11.66 -42.27
CA GLU A 257 7.08 11.41 -43.48
C GLU A 257 6.81 10.03 -44.11
N GLY A 258 5.95 9.22 -43.49
CA GLY A 258 5.50 7.93 -44.02
C GLY A 258 6.43 6.75 -43.71
N PHE A 259 7.37 6.90 -42.76
CA PHE A 259 8.19 5.79 -42.28
C PHE A 259 8.36 5.84 -40.75
N VAL A 260 8.15 4.71 -40.07
CA VAL A 260 8.45 4.62 -38.64
C VAL A 260 9.94 4.33 -38.48
N ASP A 261 10.72 5.29 -37.97
CA ASP A 261 12.13 5.06 -37.67
C ASP A 261 12.25 4.20 -36.40
N HIS A 262 12.29 2.88 -36.61
CA HIS A 262 12.42 1.94 -35.50
C HIS A 262 13.73 2.14 -34.74
N SER A 263 14.75 2.78 -35.34
CA SER A 263 16.03 3.04 -34.68
C SER A 263 15.92 3.95 -33.45
N LEU A 264 14.83 4.73 -33.35
CA LEU A 264 14.56 5.64 -32.25
C LEU A 264 14.08 4.92 -30.98
N TYR A 265 13.53 3.71 -31.10
CA TYR A 265 13.04 2.94 -29.96
C TYR A 265 14.16 2.15 -29.28
N HIS A 266 14.06 2.03 -27.95
CA HIS A 266 14.94 1.17 -27.17
C HIS A 266 14.81 -0.30 -27.63
N PRO A 267 15.87 -1.14 -27.63
CA PRO A 267 15.77 -2.53 -28.11
C PRO A 267 14.65 -3.34 -27.47
N VAL A 268 14.45 -3.18 -26.15
CA VAL A 268 13.36 -3.84 -25.42
C VAL A 268 11.99 -3.26 -25.80
N GLN A 269 11.90 -1.95 -26.02
CA GLN A 269 10.68 -1.31 -26.50
C GLN A 269 10.27 -1.85 -27.88
N ARG A 270 11.24 -2.07 -28.79
CA ARG A 270 10.98 -2.73 -30.09
C ARG A 270 10.51 -4.15 -29.91
N GLN A 271 11.11 -4.92 -29.00
CA GLN A 271 10.67 -6.29 -28.72
C GLN A 271 9.21 -6.34 -28.28
N ILE A 272 8.74 -5.35 -27.52
CA ILE A 272 7.31 -5.23 -27.15
C ILE A 272 6.46 -4.87 -28.37
N ILE A 273 6.88 -3.87 -29.16
CA ILE A 273 6.11 -3.38 -30.31
C ILE A 273 6.01 -4.41 -31.45
N GLU A 274 7.09 -5.12 -31.72
CA GLU A 274 7.20 -6.17 -32.76
C GLU A 274 6.80 -7.55 -32.23
N GLY A 275 6.52 -7.65 -30.92
CA GLY A 275 6.11 -8.87 -30.25
C GLY A 275 4.74 -9.34 -30.70
N HIS A 276 4.54 -10.66 -30.67
CA HIS A 276 3.24 -11.27 -30.94
C HIS A 276 2.55 -11.57 -29.61
N TRP A 277 1.58 -10.74 -29.25
CA TRP A 277 0.82 -10.86 -28.01
C TRP A 277 -0.61 -11.34 -28.29
N SER A 278 -1.22 -12.06 -27.36
CA SER A 278 -2.60 -12.55 -27.52
C SER A 278 -3.51 -12.28 -26.31
N PHE A 279 -3.00 -11.63 -25.26
CA PHE A 279 -3.83 -11.26 -24.10
C PHE A 279 -4.82 -10.14 -24.45
N GLN A 280 -5.97 -10.08 -23.77
CA GLN A 280 -7.01 -9.09 -24.07
C GLN A 280 -6.50 -7.65 -23.87
N GLY A 281 -6.72 -6.78 -24.86
CA GLY A 281 -6.32 -5.36 -24.79
C GLY A 281 -4.84 -5.10 -25.12
N TRP A 282 -4.09 -6.11 -25.59
CA TRP A 282 -2.67 -5.96 -25.91
C TRP A 282 -2.37 -4.86 -26.94
N GLU A 283 -3.24 -4.64 -27.93
CA GLU A 283 -3.03 -3.61 -28.96
C GLU A 283 -2.98 -2.20 -28.35
N GLU A 284 -3.88 -1.90 -27.41
CA GLU A 284 -3.89 -0.62 -26.70
C GLU A 284 -2.68 -0.48 -25.78
N GLU A 285 -2.24 -1.57 -25.13
CA GLU A 285 -1.06 -1.57 -24.27
C GLU A 285 0.24 -1.39 -25.07
N VAL A 286 0.36 -2.02 -26.24
CA VAL A 286 1.51 -1.81 -27.15
C VAL A 286 1.54 -0.36 -27.61
N GLU A 287 0.38 0.22 -27.93
CA GLU A 287 0.31 1.62 -28.33
C GLU A 287 0.69 2.56 -27.18
N LYS A 288 0.31 2.25 -25.93
CA LYS A 288 0.79 2.98 -24.74
C LYS A 288 2.31 2.90 -24.62
N VAL A 289 2.92 1.72 -24.79
CA VAL A 289 4.39 1.57 -24.75
C VAL A 289 5.05 2.32 -25.91
N ARG A 290 4.45 2.33 -27.10
CA ARG A 290 4.92 3.08 -28.25
C ARG A 290 4.94 4.58 -27.98
N LEU A 291 3.87 5.09 -27.38
CA LEU A 291 3.71 6.51 -27.04
C LEU A 291 4.34 6.89 -25.68
N SER A 292 4.86 5.92 -24.91
CA SER A 292 5.38 6.20 -23.57
C SER A 292 6.65 7.05 -23.60
N ASN A 293 6.77 7.91 -22.59
CA ASN A 293 7.98 8.69 -22.28
C ASN A 293 8.87 8.02 -21.23
N TYR A 294 8.73 6.71 -21.06
CA TYR A 294 9.44 6.01 -20.00
C TYR A 294 10.96 6.08 -20.24
N PRO A 295 11.74 6.30 -19.16
CA PRO A 295 13.17 6.10 -19.18
C PRO A 295 13.53 4.72 -19.75
N ASP A 296 14.66 4.63 -20.44
CA ASP A 296 15.10 3.37 -21.06
C ASP A 296 15.25 2.23 -20.03
N THR A 297 15.49 2.58 -18.76
CA THR A 297 15.59 1.67 -17.62
C THR A 297 14.29 0.96 -17.26
N LEU A 298 13.13 1.50 -17.67
CA LEU A 298 11.82 0.94 -17.32
C LEU A 298 11.31 -0.10 -18.33
N PHE A 299 11.80 -0.08 -19.58
CA PHE A 299 11.33 -1.03 -20.60
C PHE A 299 11.54 -2.51 -20.25
N PRO A 300 12.62 -2.94 -19.56
CA PRO A 300 12.72 -4.32 -19.08
C PRO A 300 11.54 -4.75 -18.21
N TYR A 301 11.04 -3.88 -17.32
CA TYR A 301 9.89 -4.17 -16.46
C TYR A 301 8.58 -4.22 -17.27
N GLU A 302 8.43 -3.32 -18.26
CA GLU A 302 7.29 -3.40 -19.18
C GLU A 302 7.28 -4.71 -19.96
N LEU A 303 8.43 -5.18 -20.43
CA LEU A 303 8.52 -6.47 -21.12
C LEU A 303 8.09 -7.61 -20.19
N GLU A 304 8.60 -7.62 -18.95
CA GLU A 304 8.22 -8.62 -17.95
C GLU A 304 6.69 -8.59 -17.67
N ARG A 305 6.10 -7.40 -17.55
CA ARG A 305 4.63 -7.23 -17.40
C ARG A 305 3.86 -7.84 -18.57
N PHE A 306 4.30 -7.59 -19.81
CA PHE A 306 3.69 -8.20 -21.00
C PHE A 306 3.82 -9.73 -21.01
N GLU A 307 4.98 -10.27 -20.60
CA GLU A 307 5.19 -11.71 -20.45
C GLU A 307 4.26 -12.31 -19.39
N ILE A 308 4.06 -11.64 -18.25
CA ILE A 308 3.11 -12.06 -17.21
C ILE A 308 1.67 -12.06 -17.73
N CYS A 309 1.24 -11.01 -18.42
CA CYS A 309 -0.08 -10.94 -19.05
C CYS A 309 -0.31 -12.09 -20.03
N GLN A 310 0.69 -12.39 -20.86
CA GLN A 310 0.65 -13.50 -21.81
C GLN A 310 0.56 -14.85 -21.08
N MET A 311 1.33 -15.05 -20.00
CA MET A 311 1.28 -16.26 -19.18
C MET A 311 -0.10 -16.48 -18.54
N PHE A 312 -0.77 -15.42 -18.09
CA PHE A 312 -2.15 -15.51 -17.59
C PHE A 312 -3.14 -15.92 -18.67
N HIS A 313 -2.99 -15.38 -19.88
CA HIS A 313 -3.83 -15.72 -21.01
C HIS A 313 -3.64 -17.19 -21.45
N GLU A 314 -2.40 -17.68 -21.44
CA GLU A 314 -2.06 -19.05 -21.83
C GLU A 314 -2.30 -20.08 -20.71
N GLY A 315 -2.54 -19.64 -19.47
CA GLY A 315 -2.65 -20.52 -18.30
C GLY A 315 -1.32 -21.17 -17.88
N VAL A 316 -0.19 -20.60 -18.31
CA VAL A 316 1.15 -21.13 -18.03
C VAL A 316 1.77 -20.40 -16.85
N HIS A 317 1.60 -20.92 -15.64
CA HIS A 317 2.10 -20.28 -14.42
C HIS A 317 3.55 -20.67 -14.05
N ALA A 318 4.18 -21.60 -14.78
CA ALA A 318 5.43 -22.24 -14.37
C ALA A 318 6.72 -21.42 -14.62
N ARG A 319 6.62 -20.24 -15.25
CA ARG A 319 7.79 -19.47 -15.70
C ARG A 319 8.11 -18.25 -14.84
N HIS A 320 7.21 -17.84 -13.94
CA HIS A 320 7.38 -16.66 -13.10
C HIS A 320 7.15 -17.00 -11.61
N PRO A 321 8.09 -16.68 -10.69
CA PRO A 321 7.99 -17.01 -9.27
C PRO A 321 6.67 -16.56 -8.61
N ALA A 322 6.23 -15.32 -8.86
CA ALA A 322 4.98 -14.80 -8.30
C ALA A 322 3.75 -15.58 -8.77
N LEU A 323 3.72 -16.06 -10.03
CA LEU A 323 2.62 -16.86 -10.55
C LEU A 323 2.62 -18.28 -9.97
N ILE A 324 3.80 -18.84 -9.77
CA ILE A 324 3.97 -20.13 -9.09
C ILE A 324 3.41 -20.03 -7.68
N ASP A 325 3.75 -18.98 -6.95
CA ASP A 325 3.32 -18.83 -5.55
C ASP A 325 1.81 -18.60 -5.44
N LEU A 326 1.20 -17.78 -6.32
CA LEU A 326 -0.26 -17.68 -6.40
C LEU A 326 -0.93 -19.01 -6.72
N SER A 327 -0.36 -19.81 -7.63
CA SER A 327 -0.94 -21.10 -8.02
C SER A 327 -0.90 -22.15 -6.90
N LYS A 328 -0.01 -21.99 -5.92
CA LYS A 328 0.11 -22.87 -4.75
C LYS A 328 -0.86 -22.50 -3.63
N LEU A 329 -1.43 -21.29 -3.63
CA LEU A 329 -2.35 -20.85 -2.58
C LEU A 329 -3.66 -21.65 -2.66
N GLN A 330 -3.98 -22.37 -1.57
CA GLN A 330 -5.25 -23.06 -1.41
C GLN A 330 -6.15 -22.18 -0.53
N LEU A 331 -6.99 -21.38 -1.17
CA LEU A 331 -7.85 -20.40 -0.49
C LEU A 331 -9.32 -20.85 -0.50
N SER A 332 -10.02 -20.60 0.59
CA SER A 332 -11.42 -20.96 0.82
C SER A 332 -12.23 -19.90 1.58
N TYR A 333 -11.59 -18.82 2.04
CA TYR A 333 -12.25 -17.75 2.81
C TYR A 333 -13.21 -16.91 1.94
N PRO A 334 -14.37 -16.46 2.45
CA PRO A 334 -15.29 -15.60 1.71
C PRO A 334 -14.57 -14.38 1.11
N GLY A 335 -14.72 -14.15 -0.20
CA GLY A 335 -14.07 -13.04 -0.90
C GLY A 335 -12.67 -13.34 -1.47
N TRP A 336 -12.11 -14.54 -1.30
CA TRP A 336 -10.78 -14.90 -1.84
C TRP A 336 -10.66 -14.70 -3.36
N GLU A 337 -11.74 -14.87 -4.12
CA GLU A 337 -11.76 -14.66 -5.57
C GLU A 337 -11.50 -13.20 -5.96
N ARG A 338 -11.99 -12.25 -5.14
CA ARG A 338 -11.75 -10.81 -5.32
C ARG A 338 -10.27 -10.51 -5.08
N ASP A 339 -9.72 -10.97 -3.97
CA ASP A 339 -8.33 -10.75 -3.61
C ASP A 339 -7.38 -11.40 -4.64
N MET A 340 -7.72 -12.59 -5.13
CA MET A 340 -6.99 -13.27 -6.19
C MET A 340 -7.03 -12.48 -7.50
N LYS A 341 -8.17 -11.89 -7.85
CA LYS A 341 -8.29 -11.02 -9.02
C LYS A 341 -7.49 -9.74 -8.85
N GLU A 342 -7.46 -9.16 -7.66
CA GLU A 342 -6.66 -7.97 -7.34
C GLU A 342 -5.17 -8.24 -7.50
N CYS A 343 -4.66 -9.35 -6.94
CA CYS A 343 -3.27 -9.77 -7.14
C CYS A 343 -2.91 -9.94 -8.63
N LYS A 344 -3.80 -10.58 -9.40
CA LYS A 344 -3.60 -10.73 -10.86
C LYS A 344 -3.58 -9.39 -11.59
N ASN A 345 -4.50 -8.50 -11.25
CA ASN A 345 -4.54 -7.16 -11.85
C ASN A 345 -3.29 -6.36 -11.52
N TYR A 346 -2.79 -6.47 -10.30
CA TYR A 346 -1.57 -5.79 -9.86
C TYR A 346 -0.36 -6.24 -10.68
N LEU A 347 -0.17 -7.56 -10.82
CA LEU A 347 0.88 -8.15 -11.66
C LEU A 347 0.79 -7.72 -13.14
N CYS A 348 -0.43 -7.49 -13.67
CA CYS A 348 -0.63 -7.12 -15.07
C CYS A 348 -0.57 -5.61 -15.35
N ARG A 349 -0.73 -4.76 -14.33
CA ARG A 349 -0.82 -3.29 -14.51
C ARG A 349 0.37 -2.54 -13.95
N ASP A 350 0.86 -2.91 -12.77
CA ASP A 350 1.74 -2.08 -11.96
C ASP A 350 3.04 -2.81 -11.58
N TRP A 351 3.43 -3.85 -12.34
CA TRP A 351 4.63 -4.64 -12.04
C TRP A 351 5.92 -3.85 -12.36
N TYR A 352 6.57 -3.33 -11.32
CA TYR A 352 7.95 -2.84 -11.32
C TYR A 352 8.71 -3.44 -10.13
N ALA A 353 10.05 -3.53 -10.17
CA ALA A 353 10.84 -4.12 -9.07
C ALA A 353 10.60 -3.49 -7.68
N LEU A 354 10.21 -2.21 -7.62
CA LEU A 354 9.85 -1.51 -6.38
C LEU A 354 8.52 -2.00 -5.77
N TYR A 355 7.74 -2.78 -6.51
CA TYR A 355 6.39 -3.23 -6.16
C TYR A 355 6.30 -4.71 -5.78
N GLN A 356 7.45 -5.41 -5.77
CA GLN A 356 7.51 -6.78 -5.25
C GLN A 356 7.07 -6.85 -3.78
N GLU A 357 7.47 -5.86 -2.96
CA GLU A 357 7.07 -5.78 -1.55
C GLU A 357 5.56 -5.69 -1.38
N TYR A 358 4.89 -4.88 -2.21
CA TYR A 358 3.44 -4.75 -2.16
C TYR A 358 2.73 -6.04 -2.54
N PHE A 359 3.23 -6.76 -3.55
CA PHE A 359 2.70 -8.04 -3.93
C PHE A 359 2.86 -9.08 -2.81
N ASP A 360 4.03 -9.12 -2.16
CA ASP A 360 4.30 -10.01 -1.04
C ASP A 360 3.38 -9.70 0.15
N SER A 361 3.12 -8.41 0.43
CA SER A 361 2.15 -7.95 1.42
C SER A 361 0.71 -8.41 1.13
N LEU A 362 0.24 -8.28 -0.13
CA LEU A 362 -1.08 -8.79 -0.52
C LEU A 362 -1.19 -10.30 -0.27
N VAL A 363 -0.18 -11.07 -0.70
CA VAL A 363 -0.14 -12.52 -0.48
C VAL A 363 -0.09 -12.86 1.01
N ALA A 364 0.61 -12.07 1.83
CA ALA A 364 0.63 -12.23 3.29
C ALA A 364 -0.77 -12.00 3.90
N GLY A 365 -1.47 -10.93 3.49
CA GLY A 365 -2.85 -10.67 3.90
C GLY A 365 -3.80 -11.82 3.56
N MET A 366 -3.72 -12.34 2.33
CA MET A 366 -4.52 -13.51 1.91
C MET A 366 -4.25 -14.76 2.76
N LYS A 367 -2.97 -15.02 3.12
CA LYS A 367 -2.60 -16.14 4.01
C LYS A 367 -3.16 -15.95 5.41
N SER A 368 -3.09 -14.73 5.95
CA SER A 368 -3.66 -14.39 7.26
C SER A 368 -5.19 -14.60 7.28
N LYS A 369 -5.89 -14.09 6.25
CA LYS A 369 -7.33 -14.33 6.04
C LYS A 369 -7.64 -15.83 6.01
N GLN A 370 -6.89 -16.61 5.23
CA GLN A 370 -7.09 -18.05 5.14
C GLN A 370 -6.93 -18.74 6.50
N LYS A 371 -5.85 -18.43 7.24
CA LYS A 371 -5.58 -19.01 8.56
C LYS A 371 -6.71 -18.71 9.54
N THR A 372 -7.15 -17.45 9.61
CA THR A 372 -8.23 -17.04 10.51
C THR A 372 -9.55 -17.72 10.13
N TYR A 373 -9.85 -17.86 8.84
CA TYR A 373 -11.04 -18.55 8.36
C TYR A 373 -11.03 -20.05 8.67
N ASP A 374 -9.90 -20.74 8.47
CA ASP A 374 -9.76 -22.16 8.82
C ASP A 374 -10.02 -22.38 10.33
N GLY A 375 -9.51 -21.48 11.16
CA GLY A 375 -9.81 -21.45 12.59
C GLY A 375 -11.29 -21.25 12.90
N HIS A 376 -11.94 -20.32 12.19
CA HIS A 376 -13.37 -20.08 12.32
C HIS A 376 -14.19 -21.33 11.98
N LEU A 377 -13.86 -22.03 10.89
CA LEU A 377 -14.51 -23.28 10.50
C LEU A 377 -14.35 -24.37 11.57
N ILE A 378 -13.15 -24.53 12.13
CA ILE A 378 -12.90 -25.48 13.23
C ILE A 378 -13.77 -25.13 14.45
N ASN A 379 -13.87 -23.85 14.79
CA ASN A 379 -14.68 -23.36 15.91
C ASN A 379 -16.19 -23.51 15.65
N GLN A 380 -16.65 -23.30 14.42
CA GLN A 380 -18.03 -23.56 14.03
C GLN A 380 -18.35 -25.05 14.11
N GLN A 381 -17.47 -25.94 13.65
CA GLN A 381 -17.64 -27.40 13.76
C GLN A 381 -17.72 -27.86 15.22
N LYS A 382 -16.97 -27.24 16.13
CA LYS A 382 -17.09 -27.48 17.58
C LYS A 382 -18.41 -26.99 18.18
N LYS A 383 -19.05 -25.97 17.58
CA LYS A 383 -20.34 -25.41 18.02
C LYS A 383 -21.55 -26.14 17.41
N THR A 384 -21.45 -26.61 16.16
CA THR A 384 -22.52 -27.30 15.42
C THR A 384 -22.44 -28.83 15.54
N GLY A 385 -21.28 -29.38 15.89
CA GLY A 385 -21.15 -30.69 16.49
C GLY A 385 -21.86 -30.66 17.84
N GLY A 386 -23.15 -30.99 17.81
CA GLY A 386 -24.02 -30.97 18.98
C GLY A 386 -23.40 -31.70 20.16
N LYS A 387 -23.86 -31.35 21.36
CA LYS A 387 -23.60 -32.05 22.62
C LYS A 387 -24.04 -33.53 22.54
N GLY A 388 -23.35 -34.37 21.78
CA GLY A 388 -23.02 -35.69 22.27
C GLY A 388 -21.95 -35.42 23.31
N LEU A 389 -22.26 -35.55 24.60
CA LEU A 389 -21.22 -35.71 25.62
C LEU A 389 -20.37 -36.89 25.14
N ASN A 390 -19.24 -36.60 24.48
CA ASN A 390 -18.33 -37.64 24.03
C ASN A 390 -17.65 -38.16 25.29
N ILE A 391 -18.24 -39.18 25.92
CA ILE A 391 -17.73 -39.82 27.14
C ILE A 391 -16.43 -40.60 26.85
N GLY A 392 -15.95 -40.52 25.60
CA GLY A 392 -14.75 -41.15 25.06
C GLY A 392 -15.08 -42.45 24.33
N GLU A 393 -14.08 -42.95 23.63
CA GLU A 393 -14.15 -44.21 22.88
C GLU A 393 -14.17 -45.43 23.81
N CYS A 394 -14.86 -46.49 23.41
CA CYS A 394 -14.91 -47.75 24.13
C CYS A 394 -13.49 -48.28 24.39
N THR A 395 -13.15 -48.48 25.66
CA THR A 395 -11.83 -48.98 26.09
C THR A 395 -11.52 -50.42 25.65
N ILE A 396 -12.50 -51.12 25.06
CA ILE A 396 -12.36 -52.50 24.60
C ILE A 396 -12.08 -52.54 23.09
N CYS A 397 -12.90 -51.89 22.27
CA CYS A 397 -12.73 -51.94 20.81
C CYS A 397 -12.01 -50.72 20.24
N TRP A 398 -12.00 -49.57 20.93
CA TRP A 398 -11.43 -48.31 20.44
C TRP A 398 -12.05 -47.82 19.11
N GLU A 399 -13.20 -48.37 18.73
CA GLU A 399 -13.86 -48.11 17.43
C GLU A 399 -15.22 -47.43 17.58
N ALA A 400 -15.84 -47.50 18.76
CA ALA A 400 -17.20 -47.00 18.99
C ALA A 400 -17.31 -46.25 20.31
N ASP A 401 -18.23 -45.29 20.39
CA ASP A 401 -18.42 -44.47 21.60
C ASP A 401 -18.89 -45.28 22.80
N ARG A 402 -18.52 -44.81 24.00
CA ARG A 402 -19.03 -45.38 25.25
C ARG A 402 -20.49 -44.98 25.44
N THR A 403 -21.36 -45.98 25.37
CA THR A 403 -22.81 -45.78 25.54
C THR A 403 -23.37 -46.50 26.76
N HIS A 404 -22.61 -47.37 27.42
CA HIS A 404 -23.13 -48.25 28.48
C HIS A 404 -22.40 -48.08 29.82
N VAL A 405 -23.18 -48.04 30.90
CA VAL A 405 -22.71 -48.02 32.29
C VAL A 405 -22.82 -49.39 32.94
N PHE A 406 -21.82 -49.81 33.72
CA PHE A 406 -21.85 -51.06 34.50
C PHE A 406 -22.35 -50.84 35.94
N ILE A 407 -23.40 -51.53 36.34
CA ILE A 407 -23.99 -51.45 37.69
C ILE A 407 -23.46 -52.59 38.56
N PRO A 408 -23.07 -52.35 39.84
CA PRO A 408 -23.26 -51.12 40.61
C PRO A 408 -22.08 -50.12 40.55
N CYS A 409 -20.98 -50.46 39.87
CA CYS A 409 -19.76 -49.65 39.94
C CYS A 409 -19.83 -48.27 39.26
N GLY A 410 -20.81 -48.05 38.37
CA GLY A 410 -21.06 -46.76 37.73
C GLY A 410 -20.10 -46.38 36.58
N HIS A 411 -19.16 -47.24 36.20
CA HIS A 411 -18.19 -46.91 35.14
C HIS A 411 -18.79 -47.03 33.73
N VAL A 412 -18.61 -45.97 32.95
CA VAL A 412 -18.98 -45.86 31.54
C VAL A 412 -17.73 -46.08 30.70
N CYS A 413 -17.49 -47.31 30.24
CA CYS A 413 -16.22 -47.68 29.59
C CYS A 413 -16.37 -48.54 28.33
N ALA A 414 -17.60 -48.92 27.96
CA ALA A 414 -17.89 -49.80 26.84
C ALA A 414 -19.00 -49.26 25.92
N CYS A 415 -18.90 -49.58 24.64
CA CYS A 415 -20.01 -49.46 23.68
C CYS A 415 -21.02 -50.59 23.87
N HIS A 416 -22.17 -50.51 23.19
CA HIS A 416 -23.23 -51.50 23.25
C HIS A 416 -22.74 -52.94 23.02
N SER A 417 -22.07 -53.21 21.89
CA SER A 417 -21.60 -54.55 21.52
C SER A 417 -20.59 -55.10 22.53
N CYS A 418 -19.65 -54.26 22.97
CA CYS A 418 -18.65 -54.66 23.95
C CYS A 418 -19.26 -54.92 25.33
N SER A 419 -20.25 -54.14 25.75
CA SER A 419 -20.95 -54.33 27.01
C SER A 419 -21.69 -55.68 27.03
N GLN A 420 -22.34 -56.06 25.94
CA GLN A 420 -23.01 -57.36 25.81
C GLN A 420 -22.02 -58.53 25.93
N ARG A 421 -20.85 -58.45 25.29
CA ARG A 421 -19.81 -59.49 25.42
C ARG A 421 -19.29 -59.62 26.85
N VAL A 422 -19.12 -58.51 27.56
CA VAL A 422 -18.71 -58.52 28.98
C VAL A 422 -19.79 -59.16 29.84
N MET A 423 -21.06 -58.82 29.60
CA MET A 423 -22.21 -59.37 30.34
C MET A 423 -22.50 -60.84 30.00
N ALA A 424 -22.12 -61.31 28.80
CA ALA A 424 -22.20 -62.70 28.39
C ALA A 424 -21.05 -63.59 28.90
N SER A 425 -19.97 -62.98 29.43
CA SER A 425 -18.78 -63.70 29.89
C SER A 425 -18.65 -63.64 31.42
N LYS A 426 -17.56 -63.05 31.94
CA LYS A 426 -17.23 -63.02 33.38
C LYS A 426 -18.04 -62.00 34.18
N LYS A 427 -18.84 -61.15 33.51
CA LYS A 427 -19.65 -60.09 34.14
C LYS A 427 -18.83 -59.22 35.09
N LYS A 428 -17.64 -58.78 34.66
CA LYS A 428 -16.80 -57.85 35.42
C LYS A 428 -16.56 -56.57 34.62
N CYS A 429 -16.67 -55.43 35.28
CA CYS A 429 -16.39 -54.13 34.67
C CYS A 429 -14.93 -54.11 34.16
N PRO A 430 -14.68 -53.76 32.89
CA PRO A 430 -13.33 -53.68 32.32
C PRO A 430 -12.42 -52.67 33.03
N PHE A 431 -13.00 -51.65 33.65
CA PHE A 431 -12.25 -50.56 34.28
C PHE A 431 -11.82 -50.89 35.72
N CYS A 432 -12.77 -51.29 36.57
CA CYS A 432 -12.49 -51.53 38.00
C CYS A 432 -12.48 -53.02 38.41
N ASN A 433 -12.74 -53.93 37.47
CA ASN A 433 -12.79 -55.39 37.69
C ASN A 433 -13.83 -55.86 38.72
N GLN A 434 -14.76 -54.99 39.14
CA GLN A 434 -15.88 -55.34 40.01
C GLN A 434 -16.96 -56.12 39.25
N PHE A 435 -17.67 -57.02 39.93
CA PHE A 435 -18.76 -57.78 39.33
C PHE A 435 -19.92 -56.86 38.97
N ALA A 436 -20.35 -56.91 37.72
CA ALA A 436 -21.45 -56.13 37.19
C ALA A 436 -22.73 -56.97 37.14
N THR A 437 -23.80 -56.47 37.75
CA THR A 437 -25.13 -57.12 37.72
C THR A 437 -25.84 -56.86 36.41
N MET A 438 -25.66 -55.67 35.84
CA MET A 438 -26.21 -55.28 34.53
C MET A 438 -25.36 -54.20 33.87
N ALA A 439 -25.50 -54.09 32.54
CA ALA A 439 -25.02 -52.95 31.77
C ALA A 439 -26.25 -52.24 31.19
N VAL A 440 -26.34 -50.92 31.38
CA VAL A 440 -27.49 -50.11 30.96
C VAL A 440 -27.01 -49.07 29.95
N GLU A 441 -27.76 -48.92 28.88
CA GLU A 441 -27.52 -47.87 27.89
C GLU A 441 -27.88 -46.49 28.48
N LEU A 442 -26.97 -45.55 28.33
CA LEU A 442 -27.18 -44.18 28.77
C LEU A 442 -27.84 -43.38 27.64
N PHE A 443 -28.97 -42.77 27.97
CA PHE A 443 -29.62 -41.78 27.13
C PHE A 443 -29.36 -40.40 27.73
N PHE A 444 -28.70 -39.53 26.96
CA PHE A 444 -28.52 -38.12 27.32
C PHE A 444 -29.54 -37.29 26.55
N PRO A 445 -30.39 -36.51 27.23
CA PRO A 445 -31.35 -35.62 26.57
C PRO A 445 -30.70 -34.41 25.90
#